data_AF-A0A5Y2SJ93-F1
#
_entry.id   AF-A0A5Y2SJ93-F1
#
_cell.length_a   1.000
_cell.length_b   1.000
_cell.length_c   1.000
_cell.angle_alpha   90.00
_cell.angle_beta   90.00
_cell.angle_gamma   90.00
#
_symmetry.space_group_name_H-M   'P 1'
#
loop_
_entity.id
_entity.type
_entity.pdbx_description
1 polymer ?
#
loop_
_entity_poly.entity_id
_entity_poly.type
_entity_poly.pdbx_seq_one_letter_code
_entity_poly.pdbx_strand_id
1 'polypeptide(L)' 'MTSAFASWSDFFAMGGYAFYVWLAVAMTVVPLAALALHTVLQRRAILRDVAQQRAREARMRAAQAQQEAA' A
#
# COMPACT_ATOMS: atom_id res chain seq x y z
N MET A 1 -11.55 38.86 -12.96
CA MET A 1 -11.34 37.39 -13.08
C MET A 1 -12.27 36.74 -12.07
N THR A 2 -13.36 36.11 -12.52
CA THR A 2 -14.36 35.48 -11.65
C THR A 2 -13.89 34.09 -11.27
N SER A 3 -13.54 33.89 -10.00
CA SER A 3 -13.27 32.57 -9.44
C SER A 3 -14.57 31.78 -9.36
N ALA A 4 -14.59 30.56 -9.91
CA ALA A 4 -15.77 29.68 -9.91
C ALA A 4 -16.22 29.26 -8.50
N PHE A 5 -15.36 29.45 -7.48
CA PHE A 5 -15.63 29.18 -6.08
C PHE A 5 -15.07 30.32 -5.23
N ALA A 6 -15.82 30.74 -4.21
CA ALA A 6 -15.39 31.81 -3.30
C ALA A 6 -14.54 31.28 -2.13
N SER A 7 -14.61 29.97 -1.87
CA SER A 7 -13.90 29.32 -0.76
C SER A 7 -13.58 27.86 -1.06
N TRP A 8 -12.61 27.29 -0.34
CA TRP A 8 -12.35 25.85 -0.37
C TRP A 8 -13.56 25.04 0.08
N SER A 9 -14.35 25.54 1.04
CA SER A 9 -15.61 24.92 1.44
C SER A 9 -16.62 24.84 0.31
N ASP A 10 -16.74 25.87 -0.55
CA ASP A 10 -17.65 25.84 -1.69
C ASP A 10 -17.21 24.82 -2.75
N PHE A 11 -15.91 24.61 -2.89
CA PHE A 11 -15.38 23.56 -3.77
C PHE A 11 -15.72 22.16 -3.25
N PHE A 12 -15.67 21.92 -1.93
CA PHE A 12 -16.07 20.63 -1.36
C PHE A 12 -17.59 20.48 -1.26
N ALA A 13 -18.33 21.57 -1.12
CA ALA A 13 -19.77 21.55 -0.86
C ALA A 13 -20.65 21.83 -2.11
N MET A 14 -20.05 22.19 -3.26
CA MET A 14 -20.65 22.52 -4.58
C MET A 14 -22.19 22.49 -4.65
N GLY A 15 -22.84 23.36 -3.87
CA GLY A 15 -24.29 23.54 -3.76
C GLY A 15 -25.17 22.33 -4.09
N GLY A 16 -24.92 21.17 -3.49
CA GLY A 16 -25.75 19.95 -3.66
C GLY A 16 -25.19 18.85 -4.58
N TYR A 17 -24.21 19.14 -5.44
CA TYR A 17 -23.59 18.12 -6.33
C TYR A 17 -22.36 17.44 -5.75
N ALA A 18 -21.78 18.03 -4.70
CA ALA A 18 -20.61 17.52 -4.01
C ALA A 18 -20.72 16.03 -3.66
N PHE A 19 -21.88 15.60 -3.15
CA PHE A 19 -22.10 14.21 -2.77
C PHE A 19 -21.86 13.23 -3.93
N TYR A 20 -22.43 13.52 -5.10
CA TYR A 20 -22.30 12.67 -6.29
C TYR A 20 -20.86 12.65 -6.83
N VAL A 21 -20.20 13.81 -6.84
CA VAL A 21 -18.81 13.94 -7.31
C VAL A 21 -17.88 13.17 -6.40
N TRP A 22 -17.97 13.37 -5.07
CA TRP A 22 -17.13 12.67 -4.11
C TRP A 22 -17.41 11.17 -4.06
N LEU A 23 -18.66 10.74 -4.28
CA LEU A 23 -18.98 9.32 -4.42
C LEU A 23 -18.31 8.71 -5.65
N ALA A 24 -18.37 9.37 -6.81
CA ALA A 24 -17.70 8.91 -8.03
C ALA A 24 -16.17 8.89 -7.88
N VAL A 25 -15.60 9.92 -7.24
CA VAL A 25 -14.17 9.96 -6.91
C VAL A 25 -13.81 8.82 -5.96
N ALA A 26 -14.57 8.59 -4.90
CA ALA A 26 -14.33 7.49 -3.98
C ALA A 26 -14.43 6.13 -4.69
N MET A 27 -15.42 5.94 -5.57
CA MET A 27 -15.59 4.70 -6.34
C MET A 27 -14.43 4.39 -7.28
N THR A 28 -13.65 5.39 -7.71
CA THR A 28 -12.46 5.18 -8.54
C THR A 28 -11.18 5.08 -7.72
N VAL A 29 -11.03 5.96 -6.72
CA VAL A 29 -9.84 6.01 -5.85
C VAL A 29 -9.77 4.78 -4.95
N VAL A 30 -10.90 4.29 -4.41
CA VAL A 30 -10.90 3.15 -3.49
C VAL A 30 -10.36 1.87 -4.16
N PRO A 31 -10.84 1.44 -5.34
CA PRO A 31 -10.26 0.28 -6.03
C PRO A 31 -8.79 0.46 -6.41
N LEU A 32 -8.39 1.65 -6.86
CA LEU A 32 -6.99 1.94 -7.19
C LEU A 32 -6.09 1.87 -5.95
N ALA A 33 -6.52 2.46 -4.84
CA ALA A 33 -5.81 2.41 -3.56
C ALA A 33 -5.75 0.98 -3.03
N ALA A 34 -6.85 0.23 -3.14
CA ALA A 34 -6.90 -1.19 -2.76
C ALA A 34 -5.93 -2.02 -3.60
N LEU A 35 -5.88 -1.82 -4.92
CA LEU A 35 -4.95 -2.51 -5.80
C LEU A 35 -3.50 -2.15 -5.47
N ALA A 36 -3.20 -0.86 -5.32
CA ALA A 36 -1.86 -0.40 -4.96
C ALA A 36 -1.41 -0.97 -3.60
N LEU A 37 -2.30 -0.95 -2.60
CA LEU A 37 -2.05 -1.52 -1.29
C LEU A 37 -1.83 -3.03 -1.40
N HIS A 38 -2.68 -3.74 -2.14
CA HIS A 38 -2.55 -5.17 -2.37
C HIS A 38 -1.20 -5.51 -3.02
N THR A 39 -0.78 -4.78 -4.05
CA THR A 39 0.53 -4.94 -4.69
C THR A 39 1.69 -4.71 -3.71
N VAL A 40 1.63 -3.66 -2.90
CA VAL A 40 2.67 -3.35 -1.91
C VAL A 40 2.71 -4.43 -0.82
N LEU A 41 1.56 -4.86 -0.31
CA LEU A 41 1.47 -5.90 0.72
C LEU A 41 1.97 -7.25 0.19
N GLN A 42 1.58 -7.65 -1.02
CA GLN A 42 2.08 -8.87 -1.67
C GLN A 42 3.60 -8.82 -1.85
N ARG A 43 4.14 -7.70 -2.34
CA ARG A 43 5.59 -7.54 -2.48
C ARG A 43 6.31 -7.65 -1.13
N ARG A 44 5.74 -7.07 -0.07
CA ARG A 44 6.30 -7.18 1.29
C ARG A 44 6.19 -8.61 1.84
N ALA A 45 5.10 -9.32 1.56
CA ALA A 45 4.92 -10.70 1.97
C ALA A 45 5.97 -11.62 1.34
N ILE A 46 6.19 -11.50 0.02
CA ILE A 46 7.23 -12.26 -0.70
C ILE A 46 8.62 -11.99 -0.11
N LEU A 47 8.97 -10.72 0.12
CA LEU A 47 10.27 -10.38 0.70
C LEU A 47 10.45 -10.91 2.12
N ARG A 48 9.39 -10.93 2.94
CA ARG A 48 9.42 -11.50 4.29
C ARG A 48 9.60 -13.01 4.25
N ASP A 49 8.95 -13.69 3.31
CA ASP A 49 9.05 -15.14 3.17
C ASP A 49 10.47 -15.55 2.76
N VAL A 50 11.04 -14.85 1.76
CA VAL A 50 12.45 -15.03 1.35
C VAL A 50 13.41 -14.75 2.51
N ALA A 51 13.18 -13.70 3.29
CA ALA A 51 14.01 -13.40 4.46
C ALA A 51 13.94 -14.51 5.52
N GLN A 52 12.77 -15.11 5.73
CA GLN A 52 12.60 -16.24 6.64
C GLN A 52 13.28 -17.52 6.12
N GLN A 53 13.18 -17.83 4.82
CA GLN A 53 13.93 -18.96 4.23
C GLN A 53 15.43 -18.77 4.43
N ARG A 54 15.97 -17.59 4.11
CA ARG A 54 17.40 -17.30 4.28
C ARG A 54 17.86 -17.41 5.73
N ALA A 55 17.04 -16.98 6.69
CA ALA A 55 17.36 -17.13 8.11
C ALA A 55 17.44 -18.61 8.53
N ARG A 56 16.59 -19.48 7.97
CA ARG A 56 16.64 -20.93 8.23
C ARG A 56 17.88 -21.57 7.60
N GLU A 57 18.17 -21.24 6.34
CA GLU A 57 19.37 -21.74 5.64
C GLU A 57 20.67 -21.30 6.31
N ALA A 58 20.75 -20.05 6.77
CA ALA A 58 21.92 -19.54 7.48
C ALA A 58 22.19 -20.29 8.79
N ARG A 59 21.13 -20.68 9.52
CA ARG A 59 21.26 -21.48 10.75
C ARG A 59 21.77 -22.89 10.46
N MET A 60 21.29 -23.53 9.40
CA MET A 60 21.77 -24.87 9.03
C MET A 60 23.22 -24.84 8.55
N ARG A 61 23.62 -23.83 7.76
CA ARG A 61 25.03 -23.64 7.36
C ARG A 61 25.94 -23.36 8.56
N ALA A 62 25.50 -22.55 9.52
CA ALA A 62 26.27 -22.30 10.74
C ALA A 62 26.45 -23.56 11.58
N ALA A 63 25.42 -24.41 11.68
CA ALA A 63 25.51 -25.70 12.35
C ALA A 63 26.44 -26.69 11.62
N GLN A 64 26.39 -26.74 10.29
CA GLN A 64 27.30 -27.55 9.49
C GLN A 64 28.76 -27.09 9.60
N ALA A 65 29.01 -25.77 9.55
CA ALA A 65 30.35 -25.21 9.74
C ALA A 65 30.91 -25.48 11.15
N GLN A 66 30.05 -25.53 12.18
CA GLN A 66 30.46 -25.96 13.52
C GLN A 66 30.74 -27.46 13.62
N GLN A 67 30.10 -28.30 12.81
CA GLN A 67 30.36 -29.74 12.76
C GLN A 67 31.62 -30.08 11.95
N GLU A 68 31.96 -29.32 10.90
CA GLU A 68 33.23 -29.49 10.16
C GLU A 68 34.45 -28.94 10.92
N ALA A 69 34.24 -28.01 11.85
CA ALA A 69 35.31 -27.42 12.66
C ALA A 69 35.59 -28.18 13.98
N ALA A 70 34.85 -29.25 14.28
CA ALA A 70 34.99 -30.09 15.47
C ALA A 70 35.54 -31.48 15.11
#